data_AF-A0A9E3NHQ0-F1
#
_entry.id   AF-A0A9E3NHQ0-F1
#
_cell.length_a   1.000
_cell.length_b   1.000
_cell.length_c   1.000
_cell.angle_alpha   90.00
_cell.angle_beta   90.00
_cell.angle_gamma   90.00
#
_symmetry.space_group_name_H-M   'P 1'
#
loop_
_entity.id
_entity.type
_entity.pdbx_description
1 polymer ?
#
loop_
_entity_poly.entity_id
_entity_poly.type
_entity_poly.pdbx_seq_one_letter_code
_entity_poly.pdbx_strand_id
1 'polypeptide(L)'
;MLGNFTGEKQKRWIKIDDVTVETLNIALTPVEEALARAESMEIRALLKRDTVALKSIWLKDFTLDELHNKVHHDPNPLPHYLSLHRRIEKILVTGDHAYVSGTEYAVQVKEGNSVDTQVARKYAHMWIKELFGWKMASKSYN
;
A
#
# COMPACT_ATOMS: atom_id res chain seq x y z
N MET A 1 26.57 -25.92 -31.44
CA MET A 1 25.32 -25.75 -30.66
C MET A 1 25.51 -24.59 -29.71
N LEU A 2 24.99 -23.41 -30.05
CA LEU A 2 24.92 -22.28 -29.13
C LEU A 2 23.70 -22.53 -28.25
N GLY A 3 23.92 -22.88 -26.98
CA GLY A 3 22.84 -23.08 -26.02
C GLY A 3 22.12 -21.76 -25.77
N ASN A 4 20.82 -21.74 -26.02
CA ASN A 4 19.94 -20.65 -25.61
C ASN A 4 19.89 -20.63 -24.08
N PHE A 5 20.73 -19.80 -23.46
CA PHE A 5 20.55 -19.40 -22.07
C PHE A 5 19.39 -18.40 -21.99
N THR A 6 18.16 -18.89 -22.08
CA THR A 6 17.02 -18.15 -21.52
C THR A 6 17.12 -18.30 -20.01
N GLY A 7 17.96 -17.48 -19.38
CA GLY A 7 18.00 -17.38 -17.93
C GLY A 7 16.64 -16.90 -17.44
N GLU A 8 15.85 -17.79 -16.84
CA GLU A 8 14.63 -17.40 -16.16
C GLU A 8 14.97 -16.33 -15.13
N LYS A 9 14.37 -15.14 -15.27
CA LYS A 9 14.54 -14.10 -14.26
C LYS A 9 13.95 -14.63 -12.95
N GLN A 10 14.80 -14.89 -11.97
CA GLN A 10 14.36 -15.33 -10.65
C GLN A 10 13.62 -14.18 -9.96
N LYS A 11 12.48 -14.49 -9.32
CA LYS A 11 11.75 -13.56 -8.47
C LYS A 11 12.61 -13.11 -7.29
N ARG A 12 12.58 -11.81 -7.01
CA ARG A 12 13.32 -11.14 -5.95
C ARG A 12 12.41 -10.27 -5.12
N TRP A 13 12.88 -9.97 -3.92
CA TRP A 13 12.13 -9.24 -2.91
C TRP A 13 13.02 -8.07 -2.47
N ILE A 14 12.56 -6.85 -2.74
CA ILE A 14 13.27 -5.63 -2.38
C ILE A 14 12.52 -4.96 -1.24
N LYS A 15 13.17 -4.84 -0.08
CA LYS A 15 12.59 -4.17 1.10
C LYS A 15 12.74 -2.65 0.94
N ILE A 16 11.64 -1.93 0.96
CA ILE A 16 11.60 -0.47 1.01
C ILE A 16 10.79 -0.11 2.25
N ASP A 17 11.47 0.32 3.31
CA ASP A 17 10.82 0.77 4.54
C ASP A 17 9.78 -0.25 5.06
N ASP A 18 8.50 0.09 5.14
CA ASP A 18 7.42 -0.77 5.67
C ASP A 18 6.81 -1.71 4.61
N VAL A 19 7.29 -1.66 3.35
CA VAL A 19 6.82 -2.51 2.25
C VAL A 19 7.92 -3.42 1.70
N THR A 20 7.52 -4.51 1.06
CA THR A 20 8.42 -5.39 0.30
C THR A 20 7.89 -5.53 -1.11
N VAL A 21 8.71 -5.24 -2.12
CA VAL A 21 8.33 -5.32 -3.53
C VAL A 21 8.84 -6.63 -4.14
N GLU A 22 7.92 -7.42 -4.68
CA GLU A 22 8.23 -8.57 -5.53
C GLU A 22 8.53 -8.09 -6.95
N THR A 23 9.68 -8.46 -7.50
CA THR A 23 10.09 -8.05 -8.84
C THR A 23 11.00 -9.09 -9.50
N LEU A 24 11.00 -9.10 -10.84
CA LEU A 24 11.95 -9.87 -11.64
C LEU A 24 13.21 -9.06 -11.97
N ASN A 25 13.22 -7.78 -11.65
CA ASN A 25 14.34 -6.87 -11.92
C ASN A 25 15.35 -6.90 -10.75
N ILE A 26 16.59 -6.53 -11.05
CA ILE A 26 17.66 -6.46 -10.03
C ILE A 26 17.43 -5.29 -9.07
N ALA A 27 16.83 -4.22 -9.58
CA ALA A 27 16.46 -3.01 -8.85
C ALA A 27 15.10 -2.50 -9.35
N LEU A 28 14.45 -1.68 -8.53
CA LEU A 28 13.27 -0.93 -8.92
C LEU A 28 13.66 0.24 -9.81
N THR A 29 12.80 0.62 -10.74
CA THR A 29 12.89 1.92 -11.41
C THR A 29 12.66 3.04 -10.38
N PRO A 30 13.13 4.28 -10.65
CA PRO A 30 12.89 5.40 -9.73
C PRO A 30 11.40 5.64 -9.45
N VAL A 31 10.52 5.36 -10.41
CA VAL A 31 9.07 5.52 -10.24
C VAL A 31 8.48 4.43 -9.36
N GLU A 32 8.87 3.16 -9.57
CA GLU A 32 8.46 2.04 -8.71
C GLU A 32 8.94 2.24 -7.27
N GLU A 33 10.17 2.71 -7.08
CA GLU A 33 10.70 3.04 -5.75
C GLU A 33 9.91 4.18 -5.09
N ALA A 34 9.59 5.25 -5.86
CA ALA A 34 8.77 6.35 -5.35
C ALA A 34 7.36 5.88 -4.91
N LEU A 35 6.72 5.00 -5.68
CA LEU A 35 5.43 4.40 -5.33
C LEU A 35 5.54 3.49 -4.10
N ALA A 36 6.59 2.67 -3.99
CA ALA A 36 6.83 1.85 -2.82
C ALA A 36 7.05 2.70 -1.54
N ARG A 37 7.75 3.83 -1.66
CA ARG A 37 7.89 4.80 -0.57
C ARG A 37 6.56 5.47 -0.22
N ALA A 38 5.74 5.82 -1.20
CA ALA A 38 4.41 6.39 -0.97
C ALA A 38 3.48 5.40 -0.21
N GLU A 39 3.50 4.12 -0.59
CA GLU A 39 2.82 3.04 0.15
C GLU A 39 3.32 2.94 1.60
N SER A 40 4.64 2.98 1.81
CA SER A 40 5.21 2.94 3.15
C SER A 40 4.86 4.16 4.00
N MET A 41 4.81 5.36 3.41
CA MET A 41 4.38 6.57 4.11
C MET A 41 2.94 6.47 4.59
N GLU A 42 2.05 5.88 3.78
CA GLU A 42 0.67 5.64 4.15
C GLU A 42 0.56 4.66 5.32
N ILE A 43 1.31 3.55 5.29
CA ILE A 43 1.39 2.59 6.40
C ILE A 43 1.81 3.28 7.70
N ARG A 44 2.87 4.10 7.67
CA ARG A 44 3.34 4.83 8.85
C ARG A 44 2.28 5.78 9.39
N ALA A 45 1.59 6.48 8.50
CA ALA A 45 0.55 7.43 8.87
C ALA A 45 -0.67 6.70 9.48
N LEU A 46 -1.07 5.55 8.93
CA LEU A 46 -2.11 4.69 9.51
C LEU A 46 -1.72 4.16 10.90
N LEU A 47 -0.51 3.61 11.05
CA LEU A 47 -0.02 3.09 12.33
C LEU A 47 -0.01 4.16 13.43
N LYS A 48 0.35 5.40 13.07
CA LYS A 48 0.36 6.55 14.01
C LYS A 48 -0.99 7.23 14.15
N ARG A 49 -2.00 6.82 13.38
CA ARG A 49 -3.29 7.53 13.24
C ARG A 49 -3.11 9.02 12.93
N ASP A 50 -2.09 9.36 12.13
CA ASP A 50 -1.71 10.73 11.76
C ASP A 50 -2.62 11.24 10.62
N THR A 51 -3.73 11.85 11.01
CA THR A 51 -4.72 12.39 10.06
C THR A 51 -4.17 13.51 9.18
N VAL A 52 -3.13 14.24 9.61
CA VAL A 52 -2.54 15.33 8.84
C VAL A 52 -1.70 14.75 7.69
N ALA A 53 -0.88 13.73 7.99
CA ALA A 53 -0.14 12.99 6.98
C ALA A 53 -1.08 12.26 6.01
N LEU A 54 -2.13 11.60 6.50
CA LEU A 54 -3.09 10.92 5.61
C LEU A 54 -3.79 11.89 4.66
N LYS A 55 -4.15 13.09 5.10
CA LYS A 55 -4.73 14.15 4.24
C LYS A 55 -3.76 14.65 3.15
N SER A 56 -2.45 14.53 3.35
CA SER A 56 -1.47 14.92 2.32
C SER A 56 -1.21 13.80 1.32
N ILE A 57 -1.27 12.54 1.78
CA ILE A 57 -1.07 11.32 0.97
C ILE A 57 -2.31 11.02 0.12
N TRP A 58 -3.50 11.14 0.70
CA TRP A 58 -4.77 10.84 0.03
C TRP A 58 -5.24 12.04 -0.82
N LEU A 59 -5.93 11.76 -1.92
CA LEU A 59 -6.72 12.78 -2.61
C LEU A 59 -7.86 13.27 -1.69
N LYS A 60 -8.33 14.51 -1.89
CA LYS A 60 -9.35 15.10 -1.01
C LYS A 60 -10.66 14.31 -0.98
N ASP A 61 -11.00 13.66 -2.09
CA ASP A 61 -12.25 12.91 -2.26
C ASP A 61 -12.10 11.41 -1.91
N PHE A 62 -10.99 11.05 -1.27
CA PHE A 62 -10.62 9.67 -0.91
C PHE A 62 -11.53 9.02 0.16
N THR A 63 -12.51 9.74 0.70
CA THR A 63 -13.48 9.22 1.69
C THR A 63 -14.52 8.25 1.12
N LEU A 64 -14.39 7.82 -0.13
CA LEU A 64 -15.34 7.03 -0.90
C LEU A 64 -14.72 5.71 -1.37
N ASP A 65 -14.26 4.86 -0.47
CA ASP A 65 -14.14 3.42 -0.76
C ASP A 65 -14.89 2.56 0.29
N GLU A 66 -15.94 1.93 -0.24
CA GLU A 66 -16.61 0.69 0.13
C GLU A 66 -16.83 0.30 1.62
N LEU A 67 -18.13 0.12 1.93
CA LEU A 67 -18.72 -0.62 3.07
C LEU A 67 -18.66 -0.01 4.48
N HIS A 68 -18.44 1.29 4.63
CA HIS A 68 -18.68 2.00 5.90
C HIS A 68 -20.00 2.81 5.92
N ASN A 69 -21.10 2.26 5.38
CA ASN A 69 -22.48 2.77 5.64
C ASN A 69 -22.94 2.53 7.10
N LYS A 70 -22.00 2.32 8.03
CA LYS A 70 -22.24 2.38 9.47
C LYS A 70 -21.65 3.69 9.97
N VAL A 71 -22.48 4.49 10.62
CA VAL A 71 -22.01 5.65 11.39
C VAL A 71 -21.04 5.13 12.44
N HIS A 72 -19.74 5.37 12.25
CA HIS A 72 -18.75 5.14 13.29
C HIS A 72 -18.90 6.22 14.35
N HIS A 73 -19.16 5.82 15.59
CA HIS A 73 -19.22 6.72 16.74
C HIS A 73 -17.83 7.02 17.33
N ASP A 74 -16.75 6.47 16.76
CA ASP A 74 -15.38 6.78 17.15
C ASP A 74 -15.02 8.21 16.69
N PRO A 75 -14.54 9.09 17.59
CA PRO A 75 -14.05 10.43 17.23
C PRO A 75 -12.89 10.40 16.22
N ASN A 76 -12.21 9.27 16.03
CA ASN A 76 -11.22 9.05 14.98
C ASN A 76 -11.52 7.75 14.21
N PRO A 77 -12.23 7.81 13.07
CA PRO A 77 -12.70 6.65 12.31
C PRO A 77 -11.57 5.86 11.62
N LEU A 78 -10.31 6.26 11.81
CA LEU A 78 -9.18 5.51 11.26
C LEU A 78 -8.99 4.19 11.98
N PRO A 79 -8.65 3.11 11.25
CA PRO A 79 -8.31 1.84 11.85
C PRO A 79 -7.11 1.98 12.79
N HIS A 80 -7.13 1.25 13.90
CA HIS A 80 -6.05 1.22 14.87
C HIS A 80 -5.23 -0.07 14.67
N TYR A 81 -4.04 0.04 14.10
CA TYR A 81 -3.18 -1.11 13.84
C TYR A 81 -2.08 -1.23 14.90
N LEU A 82 -1.90 -2.44 15.41
CA LEU A 82 -0.69 -2.81 16.16
C LEU A 82 0.48 -3.04 15.19
N SER A 83 0.20 -3.66 14.05
CA SER A 83 1.16 -3.83 12.97
C SER A 83 0.48 -3.81 11.61
N LEU A 84 1.20 -3.30 10.62
CA LEU A 84 0.75 -3.20 9.25
C LEU A 84 1.97 -3.26 8.32
N HIS A 85 1.95 -4.18 7.37
CA HIS A 85 2.98 -4.25 6.32
C HIS A 85 2.35 -4.75 5.01
N ARG A 86 2.94 -4.37 3.88
CA ARG A 86 2.49 -4.81 2.55
C ARG A 86 3.60 -5.50 1.78
N ARG A 87 3.23 -6.60 1.12
CA ARG A 87 3.98 -7.14 0.00
C ARG A 87 3.34 -6.64 -1.29
N ILE A 88 4.06 -5.80 -2.02
CA ILE A 88 3.67 -5.33 -3.35
C ILE A 88 4.04 -6.43 -4.34
N GLU A 89 3.04 -6.98 -5.02
CA GLU A 89 3.20 -8.08 -5.99
C GLU A 89 3.23 -7.54 -7.43
N LYS A 90 2.66 -6.34 -7.65
CA LYS A 90 2.63 -5.68 -8.96
C LYS A 90 2.57 -4.16 -8.80
N ILE A 91 3.35 -3.48 -9.64
CA ILE A 91 3.27 -2.05 -9.90
C ILE A 91 3.05 -1.88 -11.41
N LEU A 92 2.01 -1.14 -11.79
CA LEU A 92 1.73 -0.77 -13.18
C LEU A 92 1.65 0.74 -13.26
N VAL A 93 2.45 1.37 -14.12
CA VAL A 93 2.46 2.82 -14.33
C VAL A 93 1.95 3.13 -15.74
N THR A 94 0.98 4.02 -15.85
CA THR A 94 0.33 4.45 -17.10
C THR A 94 0.14 5.96 -17.07
N GLY A 95 1.08 6.69 -17.68
CA GLY A 95 1.11 8.16 -17.64
C GLY A 95 1.22 8.67 -16.21
N ASP A 96 0.26 9.49 -15.80
CA ASP A 96 0.16 10.04 -14.45
C ASP A 96 -0.63 9.15 -13.48
N HIS A 97 -0.98 7.93 -13.88
CA HIS A 97 -1.67 6.97 -13.02
C HIS A 97 -0.78 5.77 -12.72
N ALA A 98 -0.93 5.19 -11.54
CA ALA A 98 -0.31 3.94 -11.18
C ALA A 98 -1.26 3.04 -10.39
N TYR A 99 -1.13 1.73 -10.61
CA TYR A 99 -1.84 0.69 -9.86
C TYR A 99 -0.81 -0.13 -9.10
N VAL A 100 -1.00 -0.22 -7.79
CA VAL A 100 -0.14 -1.00 -6.88
C VAL A 100 -1.00 -2.05 -6.22
N SER A 101 -0.64 -3.33 -6.36
CA SER A 101 -1.44 -4.42 -5.80
C SER A 101 -0.58 -5.47 -5.13
N GLY A 102 -1.15 -6.18 -4.17
CA GLY A 102 -0.49 -7.31 -3.56
C GLY A 102 -1.22 -7.83 -2.32
N THR A 103 -0.45 -8.19 -1.30
CA THR A 103 -0.98 -8.72 -0.04
C THR A 103 -0.64 -7.78 1.11
N GLU A 104 -1.64 -7.39 1.89
CA GLU A 104 -1.50 -6.64 3.12
C GLU A 104 -1.63 -7.59 4.31
N TYR A 105 -0.78 -7.38 5.30
CA TYR A 105 -0.75 -8.13 6.54
C TYR A 105 -0.95 -7.15 7.69
N ALA A 106 -2.05 -7.31 8.40
CA ALA A 106 -2.47 -6.37 9.43
C ALA A 106 -2.84 -7.08 10.73
N VAL A 107 -2.47 -6.46 11.84
CA VAL A 107 -2.96 -6.80 13.18
C VAL A 107 -3.69 -5.58 13.71
N GLN A 108 -5.01 -5.66 13.83
CA GLN A 108 -5.86 -4.56 14.26
C GLN A 108 -6.15 -4.64 15.76
N VAL A 109 -6.16 -3.48 16.41
CA VAL A 109 -6.63 -3.31 17.79
C VAL A 109 -8.12 -2.97 17.73
N LYS A 110 -8.93 -3.78 18.39
CA LYS A 110 -10.38 -3.59 18.52
C LYS A 110 -10.71 -2.66 19.68
N GLU A 111 -11.96 -2.21 19.69
CA GLU A 111 -12.54 -1.54 20.87
C GLU A 111 -12.33 -2.41 22.12
N GLY A 112 -11.92 -1.78 23.22
CA GLY A 112 -11.58 -2.47 24.47
C GLY A 112 -10.16 -3.04 24.55
N ASN A 113 -9.25 -2.62 23.66
CA ASN A 113 -7.82 -3.01 23.64
C ASN A 113 -7.55 -4.51 23.41
N SER A 114 -8.52 -5.24 22.85
CA SER A 114 -8.27 -6.58 22.34
C SER A 114 -7.58 -6.52 20.97
N VAL A 115 -6.76 -7.52 20.66
CA VAL A 115 -5.97 -7.57 19.42
C VAL A 115 -6.49 -8.70 18.55
N ASP A 116 -6.74 -8.43 17.27
CA ASP A 116 -7.12 -9.45 16.30
C ASP A 116 -5.96 -10.39 15.96
N THR A 117 -6.29 -11.60 15.48
CA THR A 117 -5.30 -12.42 14.79
C THR A 117 -4.81 -11.71 13.54
N GLN A 118 -3.54 -11.89 13.19
CA GLN A 118 -3.00 -11.33 11.96
C GLN A 118 -3.84 -11.76 10.75
N VAL A 119 -4.34 -10.77 10.00
CA VAL A 119 -5.11 -10.97 8.77
C VAL A 119 -4.18 -10.74 7.58
N ALA A 120 -4.26 -11.63 6.60
CA ALA A 120 -3.68 -11.43 5.28
C ALA A 120 -4.83 -11.19 4.28
N ARG A 121 -4.83 -10.04 3.60
CA ARG A 121 -5.86 -9.66 2.62
C ARG A 121 -5.24 -9.18 1.32
N LYS A 122 -5.93 -9.40 0.20
CA LYS A 122 -5.47 -8.85 -1.08
C LYS A 122 -5.87 -7.39 -1.16
N TYR A 123 -5.03 -6.56 -1.78
CA TYR A 123 -5.32 -5.15 -1.98
C TYR A 123 -4.95 -4.69 -3.38
N ALA A 124 -5.63 -3.65 -3.84
CA ALA A 124 -5.23 -2.84 -4.98
C ALA A 124 -5.43 -1.35 -4.67
N HIS A 125 -4.41 -0.56 -4.91
CA HIS A 125 -4.42 0.89 -4.75
C HIS A 125 -4.21 1.56 -6.09
N MET A 126 -4.94 2.65 -6.32
CA MET A 126 -4.70 3.55 -7.43
C MET A 126 -4.02 4.81 -6.91
N TRP A 127 -2.95 5.21 -7.58
CA TRP A 127 -2.17 6.41 -7.29
C TRP A 127 -2.21 7.34 -8.50
N ILE A 128 -2.31 8.64 -8.24
CA ILE A 128 -2.27 9.70 -9.25
C ILE A 128 -1.06 10.59 -8.96
N LYS A 129 -0.30 10.90 -10.01
CA LYS A 129 0.87 11.76 -9.95
C LYS A 129 0.42 13.21 -9.88
N GLU A 130 0.92 13.91 -8.88
CA GLU A 130 0.74 15.33 -8.62
C GLU A 130 2.09 16.05 -8.71
N LEU A 131 2.06 17.38 -8.73
CA LEU A 131 3.25 18.24 -8.77
C LEU A 131 4.34 17.86 -7.77
N PHE A 132 3.95 17.37 -6.58
CA PHE A 132 4.85 17.08 -5.47
C PHE A 132 4.92 15.60 -5.07
N GLY A 133 4.48 14.69 -5.94
CA GLY A 133 4.59 13.25 -5.69
C GLY A 133 3.34 12.47 -6.07
N TRP A 134 3.16 11.29 -5.49
CA TRP A 134 1.99 10.45 -5.74
C TRP A 134 0.95 10.63 -4.65
N LYS A 135 -0.32 10.75 -5.05
CA LYS A 135 -1.46 10.74 -4.13
C LYS A 135 -2.34 9.53 -4.36
N MET A 136 -2.82 8.96 -3.28
CA MET A 136 -3.69 7.80 -3.32
C MET A 136 -5.10 8.25 -3.68
N ALA A 137 -5.67 7.64 -4.71
CA ALA A 137 -6.97 7.99 -5.28
C ALA A 137 -8.06 6.97 -4.93
N SER A 138 -7.71 5.70 -4.75
CA SER A 138 -8.63 4.65 -4.32
C SER A 138 -7.85 3.53 -3.64
N LYS A 139 -8.46 2.89 -2.63
CA LYS A 139 -8.05 1.59 -2.11
C LYS A 139 -9.18 0.60 -2.32
N SER A 140 -8.82 -0.65 -2.55
CA SER A 140 -9.75 -1.77 -2.52
C SER A 140 -9.09 -2.96 -1.84
N TYR A 141 -9.89 -3.70 -1.11
CA TYR A 141 -9.48 -4.87 -0.36
C TYR A 141 -10.40 -6.03 -0.68
N ASN A 142 -9.81 -7.20 -0.98
CA ASN A 142 -10.53 -8.46 -1.20
C ASN A 142 -10.22 -9.45 -0.07
#